data_AF-A0A7W8R3B7-F1
#
_entry.id   AF-A0A7W8R3B7-F1
#
_cell.length_a   1.000
_cell.length_b   1.000
_cell.length_c   1.000
_cell.angle_alpha   90.00
_cell.angle_beta   90.00
_cell.angle_gamma   90.00
#
_symmetry.space_group_name_H-M   'P 1'
#
loop_
_entity.id
_entity.type
_entity.pdbx_description
1 polymer ?
#
loop_
_entity_poly.entity_id
_entity_poly.type
_entity_poly.pdbx_seq_one_letter_code
_entity_poly.pdbx_strand_id
1 'polypeptide(L)'
;MGILRNGVFGNFENRTGPLVGRLFRKRNVISAVQHRNSRQKTKAQLDQQLKFAMVANFLKRFKRLIAVGFANVKHRNAFNAAVKYNYRNIVTGVSPDFSIDFAKLAYSRGCLAGPNSPSVSLATDKLIISWLPHRQSQLNQYSDRASFVVYCANKQLTVIFEGAVNRGALQFELELPVGLIGSALHVYMSFASANGKEVSNSRYLGMV
;
A
#
# COMPACT_ATOMS: atom_id res chain seq x y z
N MET A 1 -34.42 -8.91 10.29
CA MET A 1 -35.35 -9.78 9.55
C MET A 1 -34.55 -10.51 8.49
N GLY A 2 -34.60 -11.84 8.47
CA GLY A 2 -33.96 -12.64 7.43
C GLY A 2 -34.86 -12.78 6.22
N ILE A 3 -34.26 -12.79 5.03
CA ILE A 3 -34.98 -12.79 3.75
C ILE A 3 -34.55 -14.02 2.97
N LEU A 4 -35.52 -14.81 2.51
CA LEU A 4 -35.34 -15.93 1.60
C LEU A 4 -35.89 -15.53 0.23
N ARG A 5 -35.00 -15.17 -0.70
CA ARG A 5 -35.41 -14.86 -2.08
C ARG A 5 -35.53 -16.18 -2.85
N ASN A 6 -36.75 -16.70 -3.00
CA ASN A 6 -37.14 -17.95 -3.68
C ASN A 6 -37.24 -19.21 -2.80
N GLY A 7 -37.77 -19.10 -1.58
CA GLY A 7 -38.03 -20.26 -0.73
C GLY A 7 -36.75 -20.99 -0.29
N VAL A 8 -36.84 -22.30 -0.02
CA VAL A 8 -35.75 -23.08 0.62
C VAL A 8 -34.51 -23.20 -0.26
N PHE A 9 -34.66 -23.15 -1.59
CA PHE A 9 -33.55 -23.21 -2.55
C PHE A 9 -33.00 -21.82 -2.92
N GLY A 10 -33.59 -20.76 -2.35
CA GLY A 10 -33.28 -19.37 -2.63
C GLY A 10 -32.07 -18.81 -1.89
N ASN A 11 -31.69 -17.58 -2.23
CA ASN A 11 -30.61 -16.89 -1.52
C ASN A 11 -31.07 -16.50 -0.11
N PHE A 12 -30.26 -16.85 0.89
CA PHE A 12 -30.45 -16.41 2.27
C PHE A 12 -29.74 -15.07 2.49
N GLU A 13 -30.50 -14.03 2.80
CA GLU A 13 -30.01 -12.69 3.11
C GLU A 13 -30.38 -12.31 4.54
N ASN A 14 -29.51 -11.53 5.20
CA ASN A 14 -29.70 -11.04 6.57
C ASN A 14 -29.73 -12.16 7.63
N ARG A 15 -30.16 -11.80 8.84
CA ARG A 15 -30.14 -12.66 10.03
C ARG A 15 -31.51 -13.28 10.28
N THR A 16 -31.53 -14.60 10.46
CA THR A 16 -32.67 -15.40 10.93
C THR A 16 -32.22 -16.22 12.14
N GLY A 17 -32.62 -15.81 13.34
CA GLY A 17 -32.21 -16.47 14.58
C GLY A 17 -30.67 -16.50 14.75
N PRO A 18 -30.05 -17.68 14.94
CA PRO A 18 -28.60 -17.84 15.05
C PRO A 18 -27.88 -17.89 13.70
N LEU A 19 -28.60 -17.83 12.57
CA LEU A 19 -28.02 -17.90 11.23
C LEU A 19 -27.98 -16.52 10.57
N VAL A 20 -26.90 -16.27 9.83
CA VAL A 20 -26.71 -15.09 9.00
C VAL A 20 -26.37 -15.54 7.58
N GLY A 21 -27.23 -15.17 6.64
CA GLY A 21 -27.03 -15.35 5.21
C GLY A 21 -26.40 -14.14 4.57
N ARG A 22 -25.41 -14.37 3.71
CA ARG A 22 -24.80 -13.32 2.89
C ARG A 22 -24.26 -13.88 1.60
N LEU A 23 -24.25 -13.03 0.58
CA LEU A 23 -23.49 -13.28 -0.63
C LEU A 23 -22.02 -12.94 -0.38
N PHE A 24 -21.15 -13.95 -0.43
CA PHE A 24 -19.71 -13.75 -0.31
C PHE A 24 -19.01 -14.26 -1.58
N ARG A 25 -18.34 -13.35 -2.30
CA ARG A 25 -17.64 -13.68 -3.57
C ARG A 25 -18.51 -14.46 -4.56
N LYS A 26 -19.76 -13.99 -4.77
CA LYS A 26 -20.78 -14.62 -5.62
C LYS A 26 -21.22 -16.03 -5.18
N ARG A 27 -20.96 -16.43 -3.94
CA ARG A 27 -21.46 -17.67 -3.35
C ARG A 27 -22.40 -17.33 -2.20
N ASN A 28 -23.50 -18.05 -2.10
CA ASN A 28 -24.39 -17.96 -0.94
C ASN A 28 -23.73 -18.68 0.23
N VAL A 29 -23.50 -17.96 1.33
CA VAL A 29 -22.88 -18.51 2.53
C VAL A 29 -23.80 -18.27 3.70
N ILE A 30 -24.10 -19.33 4.44
CA ILE A 30 -24.78 -19.28 5.73
C ILE A 30 -23.72 -19.46 6.80
N SER A 31 -23.75 -18.60 7.81
CA SER A 31 -22.82 -18.63 8.93
C SER A 31 -23.54 -18.39 10.25
N ALA A 32 -22.99 -18.88 11.36
CA ALA A 32 -23.51 -18.59 12.67
C ALA A 32 -23.33 -17.10 13.02
N VAL A 33 -24.26 -16.55 13.80
CA VAL A 33 -24.12 -15.22 14.41
C VAL A 33 -22.84 -15.19 15.25
N GLN A 34 -22.08 -14.12 15.11
CA GLN A 34 -20.88 -13.91 15.91
C GLN A 34 -21.29 -13.62 17.36
N HIS A 35 -20.83 -14.45 18.29
CA HIS A 35 -21.00 -14.20 19.72
C HIS A 35 -19.96 -13.18 20.19
N ARG A 36 -20.41 -12.17 20.94
CA ARG A 36 -19.49 -11.21 21.57
C ARG A 36 -18.67 -11.96 22.61
N ASN A 37 -17.36 -12.00 22.42
CA ASN A 37 -16.47 -12.59 23.41
C ASN A 37 -16.36 -11.64 24.61
N SER A 38 -16.77 -12.10 25.79
CA SER A 38 -16.75 -11.32 27.05
C SER A 38 -15.37 -11.31 27.73
N ARG A 39 -14.44 -12.17 27.28
CA ARG A 39 -13.11 -12.27 27.88
C ARG A 39 -12.29 -11.02 27.61
N GLN A 40 -11.60 -10.54 28.64
CA GLN A 40 -10.61 -9.46 28.48
C GLN A 40 -9.50 -9.91 27.54
N LYS A 41 -9.03 -8.97 26.71
CA LYS A 41 -7.96 -9.23 25.75
C LYS A 41 -6.64 -9.37 26.50
N THR A 42 -5.83 -10.36 26.12
CA THR A 42 -4.48 -10.51 26.68
C THR A 42 -3.56 -9.41 26.16
N LYS A 43 -2.46 -9.13 26.88
CA LYS A 43 -1.45 -8.12 26.46
C LYS A 43 -0.95 -8.38 25.03
N ALA A 44 -0.61 -9.63 24.71
CA ALA A 44 -0.20 -10.03 23.35
C ALA A 44 -1.28 -9.76 22.27
N GLN A 45 -2.57 -9.91 22.60
CA GLN A 45 -3.66 -9.58 21.68
C GLN A 45 -3.79 -8.07 21.47
N LEU A 46 -3.58 -7.27 22.52
CA LEU A 46 -3.57 -5.81 22.43
C LEU A 46 -2.40 -5.31 21.58
N ASP A 47 -1.19 -5.84 21.81
CA ASP A 47 -0.01 -5.50 21.01
C ASP A 47 -0.23 -5.79 19.52
N GLN A 48 -0.79 -6.95 19.20
CA GLN A 48 -1.10 -7.32 17.81
C GLN A 48 -2.13 -6.37 17.18
N GLN A 49 -3.14 -5.95 17.96
CA GLN A 49 -4.15 -4.98 17.50
C GLN A 49 -3.53 -3.61 17.28
N LEU A 50 -2.65 -3.15 18.16
CA LEU A 50 -1.93 -1.88 18.04
C LEU A 50 -1.04 -1.87 16.80
N LYS A 51 -0.19 -2.89 16.62
CA LYS A 51 0.66 -3.03 15.43
C LYS A 51 -0.16 -3.04 14.14
N PHE A 52 -1.25 -3.81 14.12
CA PHE A 52 -2.08 -3.93 12.93
C PHE A 52 -2.81 -2.61 12.62
N ALA A 53 -3.36 -1.95 13.63
CA ALA A 53 -4.03 -0.66 13.49
C ALA A 53 -3.05 0.41 12.98
N MET A 54 -1.84 0.44 13.52
CA MET A 54 -0.78 1.37 13.12
C MET A 54 -0.44 1.20 11.62
N VAL A 55 -0.10 -0.02 11.19
CA VAL A 55 0.25 -0.32 9.79
C VAL A 55 -0.93 -0.07 8.85
N ALA A 56 -2.13 -0.51 9.22
CA ALA A 56 -3.31 -0.35 8.40
C ALA A 56 -3.69 1.13 8.22
N ASN A 57 -3.63 1.93 9.29
CA ASN A 57 -3.93 3.36 9.23
C ASN A 57 -2.87 4.12 8.42
N PHE A 58 -1.60 3.75 8.55
CA PHE A 58 -0.53 4.31 7.75
C PHE A 58 -0.71 4.01 6.26
N LEU A 59 -0.96 2.74 5.89
CA LEU A 59 -1.11 2.33 4.49
C LEU A 59 -2.35 2.89 3.80
N LYS A 60 -3.39 3.32 4.54
CA LYS A 60 -4.59 3.97 3.96
C LYS A 60 -4.22 5.19 3.12
N ARG A 61 -3.14 5.90 3.46
CA ARG A 61 -2.65 7.07 2.72
C ARG A 61 -2.18 6.71 1.31
N PHE A 62 -1.69 5.48 1.13
CA PHE A 62 -1.17 4.95 -0.13
C PHE A 62 -2.19 4.06 -0.85
N LYS A 63 -3.48 4.10 -0.48
CA LYS A 63 -4.49 3.13 -0.97
C LYS A 63 -4.60 3.10 -2.50
N ARG A 64 -4.47 4.25 -3.17
CA ARG A 64 -4.49 4.35 -4.65
C ARG A 64 -3.31 3.61 -5.28
N LEU A 65 -2.09 3.94 -4.83
CA LEU A 65 -0.87 3.26 -5.25
C LEU A 65 -0.87 1.77 -4.95
N ILE A 66 -1.35 1.36 -3.77
CA ILE A 66 -1.41 -0.06 -3.37
C ILE A 66 -2.40 -0.84 -4.26
N ALA A 67 -3.50 -0.21 -4.69
CA ALA A 67 -4.47 -0.86 -5.57
C ALA A 67 -3.83 -1.29 -6.90
N VAL A 68 -2.94 -0.46 -7.45
CA VAL A 68 -2.17 -0.77 -8.67
C VAL A 68 -0.97 -1.66 -8.34
N GLY A 69 -0.19 -1.28 -7.33
CA GLY A 69 1.05 -1.91 -6.90
C GLY A 69 0.92 -3.34 -6.38
N PHE A 70 -0.26 -3.74 -5.89
CA PHE A 70 -0.57 -5.09 -5.43
C PHE A 70 -1.74 -5.72 -6.21
N ALA A 71 -2.03 -5.24 -7.43
CA ALA A 71 -3.14 -5.74 -8.25
C ALA A 71 -3.01 -7.24 -8.59
N ASN A 72 -1.79 -7.73 -8.78
CA ASN A 72 -1.51 -9.10 -9.25
C ASN A 72 -1.63 -10.19 -8.17
N VAL A 73 -2.31 -9.92 -7.05
CA VAL A 73 -2.45 -10.89 -5.96
C VAL A 73 -3.66 -11.79 -6.18
N LYS A 74 -3.40 -13.08 -6.43
CA LYS A 74 -4.45 -14.10 -6.60
C LYS A 74 -5.29 -14.25 -5.32
N HIS A 75 -6.61 -14.13 -5.45
CA HIS A 75 -7.63 -14.41 -4.43
C HIS A 75 -7.60 -13.56 -3.14
N ARG A 76 -6.90 -12.41 -3.13
CA ARG A 76 -6.86 -11.49 -1.98
C ARG A 76 -7.09 -10.05 -2.43
N ASN A 77 -7.58 -9.22 -1.52
CA ASN A 77 -7.63 -7.77 -1.73
C ASN A 77 -6.19 -7.22 -1.73
N ALA A 78 -5.82 -6.42 -2.73
CA ALA A 78 -4.52 -5.76 -2.87
C ALA A 78 -4.10 -5.04 -1.58
N PHE A 79 -5.04 -4.34 -0.94
CA PHE A 79 -4.77 -3.64 0.33
C PHE A 79 -4.36 -4.60 1.46
N ASN A 80 -5.06 -5.73 1.59
CA ASN A 80 -4.74 -6.72 2.63
C ASN A 80 -3.40 -7.42 2.34
N ALA A 81 -3.04 -7.58 1.07
CA ALA A 81 -1.74 -8.11 0.68
C ALA A 81 -0.60 -7.14 1.07
N ALA A 82 -0.78 -5.84 0.81
CA ALA A 82 0.16 -4.81 1.22
C ALA A 82 0.31 -4.73 2.75
N VAL A 83 -0.81 -4.76 3.49
CA VAL A 83 -0.79 -4.77 4.96
C VAL A 83 -0.02 -5.98 5.47
N LYS A 84 -0.27 -7.19 4.93
CA LYS A 84 0.44 -8.41 5.35
C LYS A 84 1.95 -8.30 5.12
N TYR A 85 2.38 -7.77 3.98
CA TYR A 85 3.79 -7.62 3.66
C TYR A 85 4.47 -6.62 4.59
N ASN A 86 3.91 -5.42 4.68
CA ASN A 86 4.49 -4.35 5.49
C ASN A 86 4.46 -4.68 6.98
N TYR A 87 3.40 -5.31 7.49
CA TYR A 87 3.32 -5.72 8.89
C TYR A 87 4.53 -6.51 9.38
N ARG A 88 5.13 -7.32 8.50
CA ARG A 88 6.31 -8.14 8.83
C ARG A 88 7.63 -7.39 8.71
N ASN A 89 7.66 -6.30 7.94
CA ASN A 89 8.90 -5.68 7.51
C ASN A 89 9.14 -4.29 8.10
N ILE A 90 8.07 -3.53 8.35
CA ILE A 90 8.18 -2.12 8.77
C ILE A 90 7.98 -1.91 10.26
N VAL A 91 7.37 -2.87 10.97
CA VAL A 91 7.07 -2.71 12.39
C VAL A 91 8.34 -2.96 13.19
N THR A 92 8.77 -1.95 13.93
CA THR A 92 9.93 -2.00 14.83
C THR A 92 9.54 -1.54 16.24
N GLY A 93 10.42 -1.77 17.21
CA GLY A 93 10.16 -1.46 18.62
C GLY A 93 9.61 -2.63 19.44
N VAL A 94 9.43 -2.37 20.73
CA VAL A 94 8.97 -3.34 21.74
C VAL A 94 7.68 -2.79 22.36
N SER A 95 6.78 -3.67 22.80
CA SER A 95 5.54 -3.23 23.46
C SER A 95 5.85 -2.30 24.64
N PRO A 96 5.16 -1.17 24.80
CA PRO A 96 4.01 -0.68 24.01
C PRO A 96 4.38 0.27 22.84
N ASP A 97 5.65 0.66 22.72
CA ASP A 97 6.13 1.69 21.81
C ASP A 97 6.58 1.11 20.46
N PHE A 98 5.61 0.95 19.55
CA PHE A 98 5.88 0.53 18.17
C PHE A 98 6.15 1.73 17.26
N SER A 99 7.14 1.59 16.39
CA SER A 99 7.53 2.57 15.38
C SER A 99 7.56 1.95 13.98
N ILE A 100 7.42 2.80 12.96
CA ILE A 100 7.46 2.39 11.55
C ILE A 100 8.84 2.71 10.98
N ASP A 101 9.51 1.67 10.47
CA ASP A 101 10.71 1.81 9.64
C ASP A 101 10.29 2.21 8.21
N PHE A 102 10.45 3.50 7.91
CA PHE A 102 10.11 4.07 6.61
C PHE A 102 10.97 3.53 5.48
N ALA A 103 12.22 3.10 5.74
CA ALA A 103 13.11 2.63 4.68
C ALA A 103 12.65 1.29 4.09
N LYS A 104 11.94 0.47 4.88
CA LYS A 104 11.42 -0.85 4.47
C LYS A 104 10.00 -0.82 3.93
N LEU A 105 9.38 0.35 3.85
CA LEU A 105 8.02 0.51 3.34
C LEU A 105 7.94 0.06 1.87
N ALA A 106 6.96 -0.81 1.58
CA ALA A 106 6.64 -1.18 0.21
C ALA A 106 5.16 -0.96 -0.12
N TYR A 107 4.89 -0.04 -1.04
CA TYR A 107 3.54 0.22 -1.56
C TYR A 107 3.27 -0.45 -2.91
N SER A 108 4.32 -0.86 -3.64
CA SER A 108 4.22 -1.56 -4.91
C SER A 108 5.13 -2.77 -4.96
N ARG A 109 4.64 -3.89 -5.51
CA ARG A 109 5.41 -5.12 -5.71
C ARG A 109 4.98 -5.84 -6.99
N GLY A 110 5.94 -6.08 -7.87
CA GLY A 110 5.71 -6.84 -9.09
C GLY A 110 7.00 -7.29 -9.76
N CYS A 111 6.87 -7.79 -10.99
CA CYS A 111 7.98 -8.40 -11.73
C CYS A 111 8.80 -7.40 -12.55
N LEU A 112 8.30 -6.17 -12.72
CA LEU A 112 8.98 -5.15 -13.52
C LEU A 112 10.27 -4.72 -12.83
N ALA A 113 11.33 -4.49 -13.61
CA ALA A 113 12.64 -4.13 -13.07
C ALA A 113 12.54 -2.77 -12.36
N GLY A 114 12.93 -2.74 -11.09
CA GLY A 114 12.95 -1.50 -10.29
C GLY A 114 13.99 -0.47 -10.77
N PRO A 115 14.04 0.69 -10.13
CA PRO A 115 15.03 1.71 -10.46
C PRO A 115 16.46 1.28 -10.16
N ASN A 116 17.33 1.58 -11.12
CA ASN A 116 18.77 1.30 -11.09
C ASN A 116 19.49 2.47 -10.42
N SER A 117 20.13 2.20 -9.28
CA SER A 117 20.84 3.19 -8.44
C SER A 117 20.17 4.57 -8.39
N PRO A 118 18.91 4.63 -7.91
CA PRO A 118 18.21 5.90 -7.89
C PRO A 118 18.79 6.82 -6.80
N SER A 119 18.87 8.11 -7.09
CA SER A 119 19.38 9.13 -6.19
C SER A 119 18.40 10.28 -6.07
N VAL A 120 18.48 11.00 -4.95
CA VAL A 120 17.61 12.13 -4.65
C VAL A 120 18.45 13.28 -4.09
N SER A 121 18.20 14.49 -4.58
CA SER A 121 18.76 15.72 -4.03
C SER A 121 17.67 16.77 -3.84
N LEU A 122 17.80 17.57 -2.79
CA LEU A 122 16.91 18.70 -2.51
C LEU A 122 17.60 19.98 -2.94
N ALA A 123 16.99 20.67 -3.91
CA ALA A 123 17.21 22.08 -4.19
C ALA A 123 16.22 22.93 -3.38
N THR A 124 16.40 24.24 -3.37
CA THR A 124 15.69 25.20 -2.49
C THR A 124 14.17 24.98 -2.39
N ASP A 125 13.51 24.66 -3.49
CA ASP A 125 12.06 24.45 -3.62
C ASP A 125 11.70 23.19 -4.43
N LYS A 126 12.71 22.48 -4.94
CA LYS A 126 12.56 21.35 -5.87
C LYS A 126 13.32 20.14 -5.40
N LEU A 127 12.73 18.98 -5.62
CA LEU A 127 13.31 17.70 -5.30
C LEU A 127 13.68 17.01 -6.62
N ILE A 128 14.97 16.82 -6.84
CA ILE A 128 15.52 16.25 -8.06
C ILE A 128 15.76 14.77 -7.83
N ILE A 129 15.09 13.94 -8.62
CA ILE A 129 15.20 12.49 -8.56
C ILE A 129 15.83 12.02 -9.86
N SER A 130 16.91 11.25 -9.78
CA SER A 130 17.57 10.68 -10.96
C SER A 130 17.80 9.18 -10.79
N TRP A 131 17.87 8.46 -11.91
CA TRP A 131 18.17 7.03 -11.93
C TRP A 131 19.01 6.68 -13.15
N LEU A 132 19.80 5.63 -13.04
CA LEU A 132 20.65 5.20 -14.14
C LEU A 132 19.85 4.49 -15.24
N PRO A 133 20.25 4.67 -16.51
CA PRO A 133 19.69 3.89 -17.60
C PRO A 133 19.98 2.40 -17.38
N HIS A 134 19.17 1.56 -18.03
CA HIS A 134 19.32 0.12 -17.99
C HIS A 134 19.04 -0.42 -19.38
N ARG A 135 19.75 -1.48 -19.78
CA ARG A 135 19.51 -2.14 -21.08
C ARG A 135 18.07 -2.63 -21.11
N GLN A 136 17.35 -2.29 -22.18
CA GLN A 136 15.96 -2.72 -22.34
C GLN A 136 15.83 -4.24 -22.25
N SER A 137 14.76 -4.68 -21.63
CA SER A 137 14.36 -6.07 -21.57
C SER A 137 12.84 -6.16 -21.56
N GLN A 138 12.28 -7.37 -21.59
CA GLN A 138 10.84 -7.55 -21.47
C GLN A 138 10.27 -6.94 -20.17
N LEU A 139 11.10 -6.82 -19.13
CA LEU A 139 10.73 -6.29 -17.81
C LEU A 139 11.18 -4.83 -17.62
N ASN A 140 11.65 -4.16 -18.67
CA ASN A 140 12.15 -2.80 -18.60
C ASN A 140 12.06 -2.12 -19.97
N GLN A 141 11.07 -1.24 -20.11
CA GLN A 141 10.88 -0.43 -21.30
C GLN A 141 11.05 1.06 -20.99
N TYR A 142 11.52 1.82 -21.98
CA TYR A 142 11.64 3.28 -21.83
C TYR A 142 10.28 3.98 -21.68
N SER A 143 9.21 3.34 -22.17
CA SER A 143 7.82 3.78 -22.06
C SER A 143 7.21 3.52 -20.68
N ASP A 144 7.88 2.77 -19.79
CA ASP A 144 7.43 2.58 -18.41
C ASP A 144 7.33 3.94 -17.73
N ARG A 145 6.30 4.16 -16.91
CA ARG A 145 6.07 5.41 -16.20
C ARG A 145 6.61 5.33 -14.77
N ALA A 146 7.45 6.28 -14.40
CA ALA A 146 7.92 6.47 -13.03
C ALA A 146 6.83 7.13 -12.19
N SER A 147 6.64 6.60 -10.99
CA SER A 147 5.79 7.18 -9.95
C SER A 147 6.62 7.48 -8.72
N PHE A 148 6.35 8.63 -8.11
CA PHE A 148 7.09 9.12 -6.95
C PHE A 148 6.15 9.36 -5.78
N VAL A 149 6.67 9.13 -4.59
CA VAL A 149 5.93 9.36 -3.36
C VAL A 149 6.82 10.08 -2.37
N VAL A 150 6.32 11.19 -1.86
CA VAL A 150 6.99 11.97 -0.81
C VAL A 150 6.13 11.90 0.44
N TYR A 151 6.73 11.44 1.54
CA TYR A 151 6.08 11.31 2.83
C TYR A 151 6.78 12.17 3.87
N CYS A 152 6.03 13.06 4.53
CA CYS A 152 6.52 13.84 5.65
C CYS A 152 6.05 13.22 6.97
N ALA A 153 7.00 12.76 7.79
CA ALA A 153 6.69 12.13 9.08
C ALA A 153 6.04 13.13 10.07
N ASN A 154 6.54 14.38 10.10
CA ASN A 154 6.10 15.41 11.03
C ASN A 154 4.63 15.83 10.80
N LYS A 155 4.27 16.09 9.54
CA LYS A 155 2.92 16.56 9.16
C LYS A 155 1.97 15.41 8.81
N GLN A 156 2.50 14.18 8.74
CA GLN A 156 1.76 12.99 8.33
C GLN A 156 1.09 13.13 6.94
N LEU A 157 1.65 13.96 6.09
CA LEU A 157 1.19 14.23 4.73
C LEU A 157 1.95 13.37 3.73
N THR A 158 1.22 12.89 2.72
CA THR A 158 1.78 12.13 1.60
C THR A 158 1.42 12.84 0.31
N VAL A 159 2.43 13.14 -0.51
CA VAL A 159 2.24 13.66 -1.87
C VAL A 159 2.59 12.54 -2.84
N ILE A 160 1.70 12.29 -3.80
CA ILE A 160 1.78 11.16 -4.72
C ILE A 160 1.76 11.70 -6.15
N PHE A 161 2.74 11.27 -6.93
CA PHE A 161 2.85 11.56 -8.36
C PHE A 161 2.82 10.25 -9.13
N GLU A 162 1.65 9.89 -9.65
CA GLU A 162 1.43 8.65 -10.40
C GLU A 162 1.81 8.84 -11.86
N GLY A 163 2.76 8.04 -12.34
CA GLY A 163 3.16 7.99 -13.74
C GLY A 163 3.63 9.34 -14.33
N ALA A 164 4.36 10.12 -13.53
CA ALA A 164 4.72 11.51 -13.85
C ALA A 164 5.66 11.65 -15.05
N VAL A 165 6.56 10.69 -15.25
CA VAL A 165 7.55 10.75 -16.33
C VAL A 165 7.87 9.36 -16.87
N ASN A 166 8.30 9.29 -18.12
CA ASN A 166 8.79 8.07 -18.72
C ASN A 166 10.15 7.67 -18.14
N ARG A 167 10.40 6.37 -18.05
CA ARG A 167 11.64 5.78 -17.56
C ARG A 167 12.86 6.24 -18.36
N GLY A 168 12.67 6.49 -19.66
CA GLY A 168 13.70 7.02 -20.54
C GLY A 168 14.14 8.46 -20.26
N ALA A 169 13.41 9.23 -19.42
CA ALA A 169 13.81 10.59 -19.08
C ALA A 169 15.01 10.65 -18.12
N LEU A 170 15.27 9.57 -17.35
CA LEU A 170 16.38 9.42 -16.38
C LEU A 170 16.38 10.39 -15.19
N GLN A 171 15.64 11.47 -15.27
CA GLN A 171 15.51 12.49 -14.24
C GLN A 171 14.08 13.00 -14.16
N PHE A 172 13.68 13.42 -12.97
CA PHE A 172 12.43 14.11 -12.70
C PHE A 172 12.65 15.19 -11.64
N GLU A 173 12.10 16.38 -11.89
CA GLU A 173 12.08 17.47 -10.93
C GLU A 173 10.69 17.60 -10.35
N LEU A 174 10.63 17.59 -9.02
CA LEU A 174 9.40 17.66 -8.29
C LEU A 174 9.31 18.96 -7.51
N GLU A 175 8.30 19.77 -7.80
CA GLU A 175 8.01 20.97 -7.01
C GLU A 175 7.35 20.59 -5.69
N LEU A 176 7.97 20.98 -4.58
CA LEU A 176 7.44 20.73 -3.25
C LEU A 176 6.42 21.81 -2.88
N PRO A 177 5.23 21.44 -2.38
CA PRO A 177 4.33 22.40 -1.76
C PRO A 177 5.05 23.19 -0.66
N VAL A 178 4.81 24.51 -0.59
CA VAL A 178 5.49 25.44 0.36
C VAL A 178 5.48 24.93 1.81
N GLY A 179 4.42 24.23 2.20
CA GLY A 179 4.29 23.64 3.53
C GLY A 179 5.21 22.44 3.83
N LEU A 180 5.99 21.92 2.89
CA LEU A 180 6.88 20.76 3.09
C LEU A 180 8.36 21.13 3.10
N ILE A 181 8.70 22.36 2.74
CA ILE A 181 10.07 22.87 2.72
C ILE A 181 10.62 22.89 4.16
N GLY A 182 11.85 22.39 4.34
CA GLY A 182 12.53 22.32 5.64
C GLY A 182 12.04 21.24 6.61
N SER A 183 11.13 20.35 6.17
CA SER A 183 10.73 19.18 6.94
C SER A 183 11.46 17.92 6.48
N ALA A 184 11.58 16.92 7.35
CA ALA A 184 12.08 15.60 6.98
C ALA A 184 11.14 14.90 5.97
N LEU A 185 11.62 14.67 4.75
CA LEU A 185 10.89 14.05 3.66
C LEU A 185 11.47 12.68 3.31
N HIS A 186 10.64 11.65 3.40
CA HIS A 186 10.95 10.31 2.92
C HIS A 186 10.49 10.16 1.47
N VAL A 187 11.41 9.85 0.58
CA VAL A 187 11.12 9.77 -0.86
C VAL A 187 11.17 8.33 -1.34
N TYR A 188 10.22 7.95 -2.18
CA TYR A 188 10.12 6.64 -2.78
C TYR A 188 9.85 6.73 -4.27
N MET A 189 10.28 5.69 -4.98
CA MET A 189 10.10 5.58 -6.43
C MET A 189 9.67 4.16 -6.82
N SER A 190 8.81 4.07 -7.83
CA SER A 190 8.43 2.82 -8.49
C SER A 190 8.14 3.05 -9.96
N PHE A 191 8.28 2.01 -10.78
CA PHE A 191 7.82 2.02 -12.16
C PHE A 191 6.51 1.26 -12.32
N ALA A 192 5.70 1.71 -13.27
CA ALA A 192 4.58 0.98 -13.82
C ALA A 192 4.74 0.91 -15.34
N SER A 193 4.33 -0.21 -15.94
CA SER A 193 4.28 -0.32 -17.40
C SER A 193 3.34 0.76 -17.98
N ALA A 194 3.57 1.17 -19.24
CA ALA A 194 2.71 2.13 -19.94
C ALA A 194 1.22 1.73 -19.90
N ASN A 195 0.93 0.43 -19.87
CA ASN A 195 -0.43 -0.11 -19.80
C ASN A 195 -1.00 -0.17 -18.36
N GLY A 196 -0.21 0.17 -17.34
CA GLY A 196 -0.59 0.13 -15.92
C GLY A 196 -0.82 -1.26 -15.32
N LYS A 197 -0.58 -2.34 -16.09
CA LYS A 197 -0.83 -3.73 -15.68
C LYS A 197 0.32 -4.35 -14.89
N GLU A 198 1.55 -3.94 -15.20
CA GLU A 198 2.75 -4.42 -14.55
C GLU A 198 3.39 -3.28 -13.76
N VAL A 199 3.96 -3.64 -12.61
CA VAL A 199 4.55 -2.70 -11.66
C VAL A 199 5.86 -3.25 -11.14
N SER A 200 6.76 -2.36 -10.75
CA SER A 200 8.02 -2.72 -10.09
C SER A 200 7.84 -2.75 -8.58
N ASN A 201 8.83 -3.32 -7.90
CA ASN A 201 8.99 -3.11 -6.47
C ASN A 201 9.26 -1.62 -6.20
N SER A 202 8.60 -1.05 -5.19
CA SER A 202 8.89 0.30 -4.70
C SER A 202 10.24 0.33 -4.00
N ARG A 203 11.02 1.38 -4.24
CA ARG A 203 12.35 1.58 -3.66
C ARG A 203 12.40 2.87 -2.87
N TYR A 204 12.98 2.81 -1.68
CA TYR A 204 13.28 3.98 -0.86
C TYR A 204 14.55 4.66 -1.40
N LEU A 205 14.47 5.97 -1.58
CA LEU A 205 15.55 6.81 -2.10
C LEU A 205 16.40 7.40 -0.97
N GLY A 206 15.77 7.75 0.14
CA GLY A 206 16.43 8.42 1.25
C GLY A 206 15.51 9.38 1.98
N MET A 207 16.07 9.96 3.04
CA MET A 207 15.49 11.08 3.77
C MET A 207 16.22 12.34 3.34
N VAL A 208 15.45 13.38 3.02
CA VAL A 208 15.96 14.70 2.64
C VAL A 208 15.29 15.79 3.46
#